data_AF-A0AAE1XIQ5-F1
#
_entry.id   AF-A0AAE1XIQ5-F1
#
_cell.length_a   1.000
_cell.length_b   1.000
_cell.length_c   1.000
_cell.angle_alpha   90.00
_cell.angle_beta   90.00
_cell.angle_gamma   90.00
#
_symmetry.space_group_name_H-M   'P 1'
#
loop_
_entity.id
_entity.type
_entity.pdbx_description
1 polymer ?
#
loop_
_entity_poly.entity_id
_entity_poly.type
_entity_poly.pdbx_seq_one_letter_code
_entity_poly.pdbx_strand_id
1 'polypeptide(L)'
;MTTTTATATAVVSFLPFSRASSLPVKPRRWTFSSGVRCTLSPGRTGESRRLISLSIVFLHFFSLSKDAMGIGALDKYVKKKKLDPLEAYIPAVILTELQIKELGRYLEVDQPKFADCRNLLRSGPAGSLRVNIRAVAQYASDAGNGKSAFNEVDQCLRALEELDSLLLRASRNDSGASIESMKANVATALNALNSVLQTVPEEVLKKGKAMANEYINPGNDLAPQDLDPELKKLEAIL
;
A
#
# COMPACT_ATOMS: atom_id res chain seq x y z
N MET A 1 -77.68 -1.07 24.43
CA MET A 1 -77.05 0.21 24.05
C MET A 1 -76.59 0.10 22.59
N THR A 2 -77.26 0.87 21.73
CA THR A 2 -76.83 1.41 20.42
C THR A 2 -76.01 0.55 19.44
N THR A 3 -76.69 0.16 18.37
CA THR A 3 -76.21 0.03 16.98
C THR A 3 -75.48 1.28 16.48
N THR A 4 -74.49 1.16 15.58
CA THR A 4 -74.44 1.81 14.24
C THR A 4 -73.12 1.48 13.51
N THR A 5 -73.30 1.00 12.29
CA THR A 5 -72.36 0.76 11.18
C THR A 5 -71.96 2.07 10.49
N ALA A 6 -70.70 2.22 10.03
CA ALA A 6 -70.40 2.94 8.77
C ALA A 6 -68.95 2.73 8.30
N THR A 7 -68.87 2.10 7.14
CA THR A 7 -67.82 2.07 6.12
C THR A 7 -67.35 3.45 5.62
N ALA A 8 -66.07 3.59 5.28
CA ALA A 8 -65.61 4.44 4.17
C ALA A 8 -64.30 3.93 3.57
N THR A 9 -64.41 3.48 2.33
CA THR A 9 -63.37 3.12 1.36
C THR A 9 -62.69 4.36 0.78
N ALA A 10 -61.37 4.31 0.55
CA ALA A 10 -60.72 5.08 -0.51
C ALA A 10 -59.52 4.31 -1.07
N VAL A 11 -59.82 3.54 -2.11
CA VAL A 11 -58.86 3.01 -3.08
C VAL A 11 -58.46 4.16 -3.99
N VAL A 12 -57.16 4.44 -4.11
CA VAL A 12 -56.62 5.18 -5.26
C VAL A 12 -55.40 4.43 -5.77
N SER A 13 -55.69 3.45 -6.61
CA SER A 13 -54.79 2.90 -7.61
C SER A 13 -54.77 3.82 -8.83
N PHE A 14 -53.62 4.39 -9.17
CA PHE A 14 -53.34 4.82 -10.55
C PHE A 14 -52.19 3.99 -11.10
N LEU A 15 -52.54 3.31 -12.18
CA LEU A 15 -51.78 2.38 -13.02
C LEU A 15 -50.72 3.11 -13.87
N PRO A 16 -49.89 2.37 -14.64
CA PRO A 16 -48.49 2.69 -14.86
C PRO A 16 -48.28 3.59 -16.07
N PHE A 17 -47.27 4.45 -15.99
CA PHE A 17 -46.77 5.14 -17.16
C PHE A 17 -45.74 4.27 -17.88
N SER A 18 -46.17 3.59 -18.93
CA SER A 18 -45.30 3.02 -19.95
C SER A 18 -45.56 3.72 -21.28
N ARG A 19 -44.55 4.42 -21.81
CA ARG A 19 -44.41 4.61 -23.26
C ARG A 19 -42.94 4.72 -23.65
N ALA A 20 -42.56 3.82 -24.56
CA ALA A 20 -41.36 3.79 -25.39
C ALA A 20 -41.15 5.12 -26.17
N SER A 21 -40.02 5.48 -26.80
CA SER A 21 -38.78 4.82 -27.20
C SER A 21 -37.81 5.91 -27.72
N SER A 22 -36.53 5.56 -27.81
CA SER A 22 -35.50 6.05 -28.76
C SER A 22 -35.03 7.52 -28.67
N LEU A 23 -33.77 7.73 -28.25
CA LEU A 23 -32.62 7.98 -29.14
C LEU A 23 -31.34 8.09 -28.29
N PRO A 24 -30.20 7.47 -28.68
CA PRO A 24 -28.99 7.46 -27.88
C PRO A 24 -28.16 8.75 -28.05
N VAL A 25 -27.86 9.42 -26.94
CA VAL A 25 -26.88 10.51 -26.86
C VAL A 25 -25.47 9.90 -26.88
N LYS A 26 -24.70 10.22 -27.91
CA LYS A 26 -23.30 9.79 -28.09
C LYS A 26 -22.37 10.49 -27.09
N PRO A 27 -21.53 9.77 -26.33
CA PRO A 27 -20.27 10.33 -25.84
C PRO A 27 -19.16 10.12 -26.88
N ARG A 28 -18.50 11.23 -27.24
CA ARG A 28 -17.36 11.33 -28.16
C ARG A 28 -16.17 10.57 -27.56
N ARG A 29 -15.92 9.36 -28.07
CA ARG A 29 -14.78 8.52 -27.68
C ARG A 29 -13.58 8.81 -28.60
N TRP A 30 -12.47 9.23 -27.99
CA TRP A 30 -11.18 9.39 -28.65
C TRP A 30 -10.63 8.00 -28.99
N THR A 31 -10.49 7.70 -30.27
CA THR A 31 -9.87 6.46 -30.77
C THR A 31 -8.38 6.68 -30.97
N PHE A 32 -7.55 6.03 -30.17
CA PHE A 32 -6.20 5.63 -30.59
C PHE A 32 -6.27 4.18 -31.07
N SER A 33 -5.95 4.00 -32.33
CA SER A 33 -5.94 2.74 -33.07
C SER A 33 -4.67 1.94 -32.77
N SER A 34 -4.83 0.69 -32.35
CA SER A 34 -3.84 -0.38 -32.49
C SER A 34 -4.61 -1.69 -32.61
N GLY A 35 -4.91 -2.08 -33.85
CA GLY A 35 -5.63 -3.31 -34.15
C GLY A 35 -4.66 -4.48 -34.25
N VAL A 36 -4.84 -5.49 -33.42
CA VAL A 36 -4.28 -6.83 -33.66
C VAL A 36 -5.42 -7.69 -34.18
N ARG A 37 -5.31 -8.09 -35.46
CA ARG A 37 -6.29 -8.89 -36.19
C ARG A 37 -5.94 -10.37 -36.00
N CYS A 38 -6.71 -11.09 -35.19
CA CYS A 38 -6.67 -12.55 -35.15
C CYS A 38 -7.50 -13.09 -36.32
N THR A 39 -6.85 -13.79 -37.26
CA THR A 39 -7.54 -14.58 -38.29
C THR A 39 -7.39 -16.07 -37.97
N LEU A 40 -8.54 -16.74 -37.88
CA LEU A 40 -8.69 -18.19 -37.84
C LEU A 40 -8.09 -18.87 -39.09
N SER A 41 -7.58 -20.07 -38.85
CA SER A 41 -7.00 -21.02 -39.82
C SER A 41 -7.95 -21.39 -40.95
N PRO A 42 -7.38 -21.78 -42.12
CA PRO A 42 -7.95 -22.86 -42.90
C PRO A 42 -6.93 -23.94 -43.25
N GLY A 43 -7.43 -25.16 -43.44
CA GLY A 43 -6.97 -26.04 -44.52
C GLY A 43 -5.94 -27.10 -44.17
N ARG A 44 -6.41 -28.35 -44.09
CA ARG A 44 -5.64 -29.59 -44.00
C ARG A 44 -5.24 -30.03 -45.43
N THR A 45 -3.95 -30.21 -45.72
CA THR A 45 -3.36 -31.23 -46.65
C THR A 45 -1.84 -31.05 -46.78
N GLY A 46 -1.09 -32.15 -46.62
CA GLY A 46 0.08 -32.47 -47.44
C GLY A 46 1.48 -31.95 -47.03
N GLU A 47 2.34 -32.91 -46.69
CA GLU A 47 3.80 -32.94 -46.97
C GLU A 47 4.78 -32.16 -46.08
N SER A 48 5.36 -32.91 -45.15
CA SER A 48 6.80 -33.05 -44.87
C SER A 48 7.74 -32.02 -45.52
N ARG A 49 8.37 -31.20 -44.67
CA ARG A 49 9.82 -30.88 -44.72
C ARG A 49 10.26 -30.31 -43.38
N ARG A 50 11.33 -30.91 -42.85
CA ARG A 50 11.99 -30.65 -41.57
C ARG A 50 12.47 -29.20 -41.48
N LEU A 51 12.19 -28.51 -40.38
CA LEU A 51 12.91 -27.31 -39.97
C LEU A 51 13.36 -27.45 -38.52
N ILE A 52 14.64 -27.78 -38.37
CA ILE A 52 15.35 -27.88 -37.10
C ILE A 52 15.69 -26.46 -36.64
N SER A 53 15.34 -26.18 -35.39
CA SER A 53 15.69 -24.98 -34.64
C SER A 53 17.21 -24.76 -34.62
N LEU A 54 17.67 -23.65 -35.20
CA LEU A 54 19.02 -23.13 -35.02
C LEU A 54 18.92 -21.77 -34.32
N SER A 55 18.75 -21.79 -33.00
CA SER A 55 18.87 -20.59 -32.16
C SER A 55 19.62 -20.90 -30.86
N ILE A 56 20.88 -21.35 -31.00
CA ILE A 56 21.80 -21.54 -29.85
C ILE A 56 23.24 -21.17 -30.27
N VAL A 57 23.46 -19.99 -30.87
CA VAL A 57 24.84 -19.52 -31.14
C VAL A 57 25.09 -18.08 -30.66
N PHE A 58 24.08 -17.32 -30.24
CA PHE A 58 24.30 -15.95 -29.74
C PHE A 58 24.64 -15.83 -28.25
N LEU A 59 24.76 -16.95 -27.53
CA LEU A 59 25.05 -16.98 -26.08
C LEU A 59 26.53 -17.23 -25.72
N HIS A 60 27.44 -17.31 -26.70
CA HIS A 60 28.88 -17.54 -26.43
C HIS A 60 29.76 -16.28 -26.40
N PHE A 61 29.19 -15.08 -26.55
CA PHE A 61 29.95 -13.83 -26.41
C PHE A 61 30.10 -13.31 -24.97
N PHE A 62 29.52 -13.98 -23.96
CA PHE A 62 29.84 -13.76 -22.54
C PHE A 62 30.85 -14.77 -22.01
N SER A 63 31.86 -15.08 -22.83
CA SER A 63 33.07 -15.75 -22.35
C SER A 63 33.86 -14.77 -21.47
N LEU A 64 33.50 -14.79 -20.19
CA LEU A 64 34.35 -14.66 -19.02
C LEU A 64 35.82 -14.30 -19.35
N SER A 65 36.14 -13.01 -19.42
CA SER A 65 37.52 -12.54 -19.24
C SER A 65 37.90 -12.80 -17.79
N LYS A 66 38.56 -13.93 -17.56
CA LYS A 66 39.50 -14.07 -16.45
C LYS A 66 40.76 -13.28 -16.84
N ASP A 67 41.34 -12.61 -15.85
CA ASP A 67 42.61 -11.85 -15.92
C ASP A 67 42.47 -10.36 -16.24
N ALA A 68 41.96 -9.60 -15.26
CA ALA A 68 42.52 -8.29 -14.94
C ALA A 68 42.15 -7.91 -13.50
N MET A 69 43.17 -7.58 -12.72
CA MET A 69 43.13 -6.95 -11.40
C MET A 69 42.35 -5.62 -11.48
N GLY A 70 41.03 -5.66 -11.43
CA GLY A 70 40.14 -4.52 -11.65
C GLY A 70 39.40 -4.06 -10.39
N ILE A 71 40.08 -3.97 -9.24
CA ILE A 71 39.42 -3.59 -7.97
C ILE A 71 39.07 -2.08 -7.89
N GLY A 72 39.55 -1.22 -8.80
CA GLY A 72 39.45 0.25 -8.62
C GLY A 72 38.60 1.06 -9.61
N ALA A 73 38.16 0.51 -10.75
CA ALA A 73 37.57 1.33 -11.83
C ALA A 73 36.04 1.49 -11.76
N LEU A 74 35.32 0.45 -11.33
CA LEU A 74 33.88 0.54 -11.06
C LEU A 74 33.58 1.01 -9.63
N ASP A 75 34.54 0.88 -8.71
CA ASP A 75 34.45 1.36 -7.33
C ASP A 75 34.26 2.89 -7.25
N LYS A 76 34.88 3.63 -8.17
CA LYS A 76 34.72 5.10 -8.29
C LYS A 76 33.40 5.55 -8.94
N TYR A 77 32.78 4.72 -9.78
CA TYR A 77 31.53 5.04 -10.49
C TYR A 77 30.29 4.49 -9.79
N VAL A 78 30.43 3.42 -9.02
CA VAL A 78 29.49 3.00 -7.97
C VAL A 78 29.86 3.75 -6.70
N LYS A 79 29.85 5.09 -6.75
CA LYS A 79 29.62 5.89 -5.55
C LYS A 79 28.22 5.50 -5.08
N LYS A 80 28.14 4.41 -4.32
CA LYS A 80 26.95 3.92 -3.65
C LYS A 80 26.31 5.15 -3.05
N LYS A 81 25.09 5.48 -3.46
CA LYS A 81 24.27 6.43 -2.69
C LYS A 81 24.27 5.86 -1.28
N LYS A 82 25.08 6.47 -0.40
CA LYS A 82 25.07 6.10 1.00
C LYS A 82 23.65 6.36 1.47
N LEU A 83 23.10 5.43 2.23
CA LEU A 83 21.84 5.66 2.90
C LEU A 83 21.96 6.97 3.70
N ASP A 84 20.84 7.68 3.82
CA ASP A 84 20.75 8.79 4.76
C ASP A 84 21.04 8.26 6.16
N PRO A 85 21.53 9.08 7.10
CA PRO A 85 21.78 8.64 8.46
C PRO A 85 20.57 7.88 9.05
N LEU A 86 20.84 6.87 9.87
CA LEU A 86 19.81 5.99 10.43
C LEU A 86 18.65 6.78 11.09
N GLU A 87 18.99 7.89 11.74
CA GLU A 87 18.08 8.86 12.36
C GLU A 87 16.98 9.37 11.42
N ALA A 88 17.23 9.44 10.11
CA ALA A 88 16.25 9.90 9.14
C ALA A 88 15.10 8.91 8.92
N TYR A 89 15.34 7.61 9.15
CA TYR A 89 14.37 6.56 8.88
C TYR A 89 13.54 6.16 10.10
N ILE A 90 14.12 6.26 11.31
CA ILE A 90 13.48 5.79 12.55
C ILE A 90 12.13 6.47 12.83
N PRO A 91 11.98 7.81 12.75
CA PRO A 91 10.71 8.46 13.03
C PRO A 91 9.57 7.93 12.15
N ALA A 92 9.84 7.73 10.86
CA ALA A 92 8.84 7.20 9.93
C ALA A 92 8.42 5.76 10.27
N VAL A 93 9.35 4.92 10.73
CA VAL A 93 9.05 3.55 11.19
C VAL A 93 8.19 3.57 12.46
N ILE A 94 8.52 4.41 13.44
CA ILE A 94 7.74 4.58 14.68
C ILE A 94 6.32 5.10 14.38
N LEU A 95 6.20 6.12 13.53
CA LEU A 95 4.90 6.64 13.12
C LEU A 95 4.06 5.59 12.40
N THR A 96 4.70 4.72 11.62
CA THR A 96 4.00 3.59 10.98
C THR A 96 3.50 2.57 11.99
N GLU A 97 4.29 2.25 13.03
CA GLU A 97 3.86 1.37 14.11
C GLU A 97 2.58 1.90 14.79
N LEU A 98 2.54 3.21 15.07
CA LEU A 98 1.36 3.86 15.64
C LEU A 98 0.15 3.82 14.70
N GLN A 99 0.38 4.05 13.40
CA GLN A 99 -0.66 3.99 12.38
C GLN A 99 -1.25 2.57 12.25
N ILE A 100 -0.42 1.53 12.32
CA ILE A 100 -0.87 0.12 12.30
C ILE A 100 -1.59 -0.24 13.59
N LYS A 101 -1.14 0.27 14.76
CA LYS A 101 -1.87 0.13 16.03
C LYS A 101 -3.26 0.77 15.97
N GLU A 102 -3.37 1.95 15.34
CA GLU A 102 -4.67 2.59 15.11
C GLU A 102 -5.56 1.77 14.20
N LEU A 103 -5.02 1.21 13.11
CA LEU A 103 -5.76 0.28 12.26
C LEU A 103 -6.30 -0.92 13.06
N GLY A 104 -5.48 -1.49 13.95
CA GLY A 104 -5.92 -2.56 14.86
C GLY A 104 -7.17 -2.19 15.65
N ARG A 105 -7.23 -0.95 16.16
CA ARG A 105 -8.41 -0.43 16.88
C ARG A 105 -9.65 -0.31 15.99
N TYR A 106 -9.50 0.11 14.73
CA TYR A 106 -10.65 0.16 13.80
C TYR A 106 -11.25 -1.22 13.50
N LEU A 107 -10.45 -2.29 13.61
CA LEU A 107 -10.92 -3.67 13.46
C LEU A 107 -11.64 -4.24 14.70
N GLU A 108 -11.63 -3.52 15.83
CA GLU A 108 -12.33 -3.92 17.05
C GLU A 108 -13.79 -3.49 17.09
N VAL A 109 -14.18 -2.55 16.23
CA VAL A 109 -15.56 -2.06 16.11
C VAL A 109 -16.45 -3.12 15.43
N ASP A 110 -17.73 -3.20 15.81
CA ASP A 110 -18.69 -4.19 15.28
C ASP A 110 -18.82 -4.18 13.75
N GLN A 111 -18.69 -3.01 13.12
CA GLN A 111 -18.68 -2.85 11.66
C GLN A 111 -17.49 -1.99 11.22
N PRO A 112 -16.31 -2.62 11.00
CA PRO A 112 -15.13 -1.89 10.56
C PRO A 112 -15.31 -1.32 9.15
N LYS A 113 -14.87 -0.08 8.94
CA LYS A 113 -14.80 0.52 7.61
C LYS A 113 -13.53 0.03 6.90
N PHE A 114 -13.62 -1.12 6.24
CA PHE A 114 -12.46 -1.79 5.63
C PHE A 114 -11.75 -0.94 4.56
N ALA A 115 -12.49 -0.11 3.81
CA ALA A 115 -11.90 0.81 2.84
C ALA A 115 -11.01 1.87 3.52
N ASP A 116 -11.43 2.40 4.66
CA ASP A 116 -10.67 3.39 5.43
C ASP A 116 -9.43 2.75 6.05
N CYS A 117 -9.55 1.54 6.60
CA CYS A 117 -8.41 0.75 7.08
C CYS A 117 -7.37 0.53 5.98
N ARG A 118 -7.84 0.26 4.75
CA ARG A 118 -6.96 0.07 3.59
C ARG A 118 -6.28 1.38 3.16
N ASN A 119 -7.00 2.49 3.24
CA ASN A 119 -6.43 3.81 2.98
C ASN A 119 -5.31 4.14 3.98
N LEU A 120 -5.47 3.78 5.26
CA LEU A 120 -4.41 3.92 6.26
C LEU A 120 -3.14 3.16 5.87
N LEU A 121 -3.24 1.92 5.36
CA LEU A 121 -2.03 1.18 4.93
C LEU A 121 -1.30 1.78 3.73
N ARG A 122 -2.00 2.56 2.90
CA ARG A 122 -1.46 3.09 1.63
C ARG A 122 -1.05 4.56 1.69
N SER A 123 -1.32 5.23 2.80
CA SER A 123 -1.09 6.67 2.95
C SER A 123 -0.30 6.98 4.23
N GLY A 124 0.16 8.23 4.34
CA GLY A 124 0.95 8.66 5.48
C GLY A 124 2.28 7.89 5.64
N PRO A 125 2.74 7.68 6.87
CA PRO A 125 3.98 6.95 7.18
C PRO A 125 4.05 5.55 6.54
N ALA A 126 2.94 4.79 6.60
CA ALA A 126 2.84 3.43 6.06
C ALA A 126 3.15 3.35 4.56
N GLY A 127 2.78 4.38 3.78
CA GLY A 127 3.05 4.43 2.35
C GLY A 127 4.54 4.44 1.99
N SER A 128 5.40 4.89 2.91
CA SER A 128 6.85 4.92 2.75
C SER A 128 7.59 3.81 3.52
N LEU A 129 6.87 2.99 4.30
CA LEU A 129 7.44 2.03 5.24
C LEU A 129 8.47 1.11 4.60
N ARG A 130 8.16 0.55 3.42
CA ARG A 130 9.03 -0.42 2.74
C ARG A 130 10.45 0.09 2.54
N VAL A 131 10.60 1.37 2.20
CA VAL A 131 11.92 1.97 1.99
C VAL A 131 12.60 2.21 3.33
N ASN A 132 11.88 2.82 4.28
CA ASN A 132 12.41 3.16 5.60
C ASN A 132 12.86 1.92 6.39
N ILE A 133 12.01 0.89 6.47
CA ILE A 133 12.29 -0.31 7.27
C ILE A 133 13.44 -1.14 6.69
N ARG A 134 13.59 -1.16 5.35
CA ARG A 134 14.73 -1.81 4.69
C ARG A 134 16.03 -1.06 4.92
N ALA A 135 15.99 0.27 4.99
CA ALA A 135 17.16 1.06 5.38
C ALA A 135 17.58 0.74 6.82
N VAL A 136 16.64 0.65 7.76
CA VAL A 136 16.93 0.24 9.14
C VAL A 136 17.55 -1.16 9.18
N ALA A 137 17.00 -2.14 8.44
CA ALA A 137 17.60 -3.47 8.37
C ALA A 137 18.99 -3.49 7.74
N GLN A 138 19.28 -2.60 6.78
CA GLN A 138 20.62 -2.45 6.23
C GLN A 138 21.61 -1.94 7.29
N TYR A 139 21.23 -0.95 8.10
CA TYR A 139 22.05 -0.51 9.23
C TYR A 139 22.26 -1.61 10.27
N ALA A 140 21.22 -2.40 10.57
CA ALA A 140 21.34 -3.57 11.42
C ALA A 140 22.30 -4.63 10.82
N SER A 141 22.31 -4.78 9.50
CA SER A 141 23.24 -5.65 8.79
C SER A 141 24.68 -5.20 8.93
N ASP A 142 24.94 -3.90 8.82
CA ASP A 142 26.27 -3.33 8.99
C ASP A 142 26.77 -3.51 10.44
N ALA A 143 25.85 -3.64 11.41
CA ALA A 143 26.13 -3.97 12.81
C ALA A 143 26.18 -5.48 13.13
N GLY A 144 26.03 -6.37 12.14
CA GLY A 144 26.11 -7.83 12.30
C GLY A 144 24.78 -8.57 12.52
N ASN A 145 23.65 -7.86 12.58
CA ASN A 145 22.31 -8.43 12.82
C ASN A 145 21.48 -8.62 11.54
N GLY A 146 22.12 -8.61 10.36
CA GLY A 146 21.45 -8.48 9.06
C GLY A 146 20.44 -9.58 8.76
N LYS A 147 20.80 -10.86 8.97
CA LYS A 147 19.91 -11.98 8.67
C LYS A 147 18.62 -11.91 9.48
N SER A 148 18.71 -11.61 10.78
CA SER A 148 17.52 -11.47 11.63
C SER A 148 16.70 -10.26 11.19
N ALA A 149 17.34 -9.10 11.01
CA ALA A 149 16.63 -7.86 10.66
C ALA A 149 15.88 -7.98 9.33
N PHE A 150 16.49 -8.56 8.29
CA PHE A 150 15.82 -8.75 7.00
C PHE A 150 14.69 -9.78 7.07
N ASN A 151 14.82 -10.85 7.86
CA ASN A 151 13.73 -11.81 8.06
C ASN A 151 12.51 -11.14 8.71
N GLU A 152 12.73 -10.31 9.75
CA GLU A 152 11.65 -9.55 10.40
C GLU A 152 11.02 -8.55 9.42
N VAL A 153 11.83 -7.87 8.59
CA VAL A 153 11.29 -6.99 7.54
C VAL A 153 10.40 -7.75 6.56
N ASP A 154 10.85 -8.92 6.09
CA ASP A 154 10.08 -9.73 5.14
C ASP A 154 8.78 -10.26 5.77
N GLN A 155 8.82 -10.65 7.05
CA GLN A 155 7.65 -11.04 7.81
C GLN A 155 6.66 -9.88 7.97
N CYS A 156 7.16 -8.69 8.32
CA CYS A 156 6.35 -7.47 8.43
C CYS A 156 5.65 -7.14 7.11
N LEU A 157 6.41 -7.06 6.00
CA LEU A 157 5.86 -6.67 4.70
C LEU A 157 4.87 -7.70 4.18
N ARG A 158 5.16 -9.00 4.36
CA ARG A 158 4.23 -10.07 3.97
C ARG A 158 2.92 -9.99 4.76
N ALA A 159 2.98 -9.75 6.08
CA ALA A 159 1.77 -9.61 6.90
C ALA A 159 0.93 -8.38 6.48
N LEU A 160 1.57 -7.27 6.10
CA LEU A 160 0.87 -6.08 5.61
C LEU A 160 0.25 -6.28 4.21
N GLU A 161 0.92 -7.01 3.33
CA GLU A 161 0.38 -7.39 2.01
C GLU A 161 -0.84 -8.32 2.12
N GLU A 162 -0.78 -9.29 3.04
CA GLU A 162 -1.92 -10.18 3.35
C GLU A 162 -3.07 -9.39 3.98
N LEU A 163 -2.78 -8.50 4.93
CA LEU A 163 -3.76 -7.61 5.53
C LEU A 163 -4.45 -6.73 4.46
N ASP A 164 -3.69 -6.12 3.55
CA ASP A 164 -4.27 -5.33 2.45
C ASP A 164 -5.23 -6.14 1.57
N SER A 165 -4.84 -7.39 1.28
CA SER A 165 -5.64 -8.31 0.48
C SER A 165 -6.95 -8.68 1.20
N LEU A 166 -6.87 -8.96 2.50
CA LEU A 166 -8.05 -9.21 3.34
C LEU A 166 -8.97 -7.99 3.42
N LEU A 167 -8.42 -6.80 3.64
CA LEU A 167 -9.20 -5.54 3.70
C LEU A 167 -9.92 -5.25 2.37
N LEU A 168 -9.25 -5.48 1.23
CA LEU A 168 -9.87 -5.32 -0.08
C LEU A 168 -11.02 -6.30 -0.28
N ARG A 169 -10.85 -7.57 0.08
CA ARG A 169 -11.89 -8.60 -0.03
C ARG A 169 -13.07 -8.28 0.88
N ALA A 170 -12.81 -7.92 2.14
CA ALA A 170 -13.83 -7.53 3.09
C ALA A 170 -14.60 -6.29 2.64
N SER A 171 -13.94 -5.28 2.06
CA SER A 171 -14.62 -4.11 1.49
C SER A 171 -15.59 -4.44 0.33
N ARG A 172 -15.43 -5.63 -0.27
CA ARG A 172 -16.29 -6.15 -1.35
C ARG A 172 -17.31 -7.16 -0.84
N ASN A 173 -17.49 -7.30 0.47
CA ASN A 173 -18.38 -8.26 1.12
C ASN A 173 -18.07 -9.74 0.78
N ASP A 174 -16.79 -10.07 0.59
CA ASP A 174 -16.31 -11.44 0.43
C ASP A 174 -16.33 -12.18 1.78
N SER A 175 -16.99 -13.33 1.85
CA SER A 175 -17.17 -14.12 3.07
C SER A 175 -15.89 -14.84 3.56
N GLY A 176 -14.84 -14.90 2.75
CA GLY A 176 -13.56 -15.51 3.10
C GLY A 176 -12.56 -14.55 3.75
N ALA A 177 -12.95 -13.30 4.04
CA ALA A 177 -12.14 -12.35 4.78
C ALA A 177 -12.57 -12.31 6.25
N SER A 178 -11.78 -12.91 7.15
CA SER A 178 -12.04 -12.92 8.59
C SER A 178 -11.41 -11.70 9.26
N ILE A 179 -12.14 -11.05 10.17
CA ILE A 179 -11.59 -9.99 11.04
C ILE A 179 -10.48 -10.56 11.94
N GLU A 180 -10.59 -11.83 12.36
CA GLU A 180 -9.56 -12.49 13.18
C GLU A 180 -8.24 -12.63 12.42
N SER A 181 -8.29 -13.00 11.13
CA SER A 181 -7.07 -13.08 10.31
C SER A 181 -6.47 -11.69 10.05
N MET A 182 -7.29 -10.64 9.93
CA MET A 182 -6.79 -9.27 9.85
C MET A 182 -6.06 -8.86 11.14
N LYS A 183 -6.67 -9.11 12.31
CA LYS A 183 -6.06 -8.82 13.62
C LYS A 183 -4.76 -9.60 13.83
N ALA A 184 -4.70 -10.86 13.42
CA ALA A 184 -3.49 -11.66 13.47
C ALA A 184 -2.36 -11.09 12.59
N ASN A 185 -2.68 -10.61 11.38
CA ASN A 185 -1.71 -9.95 10.52
C ASN A 185 -1.23 -8.60 11.09
N VAL A 186 -2.12 -7.81 11.69
CA VAL A 186 -1.75 -6.58 12.43
C VAL A 186 -0.76 -6.91 13.55
N ALA A 187 -1.07 -7.88 14.40
CA ALA A 187 -0.19 -8.29 15.49
C ALA A 187 1.16 -8.79 14.98
N THR A 188 1.16 -9.59 13.90
CA THR A 188 2.39 -10.08 13.27
C THR A 188 3.26 -8.94 12.74
N ALA A 189 2.65 -7.96 12.05
CA ALA A 189 3.38 -6.79 11.53
C ALA A 189 3.95 -5.94 12.67
N LEU A 190 3.19 -5.70 13.75
CA LEU A 190 3.66 -4.93 14.90
C LEU A 190 4.79 -5.62 15.65
N ASN A 191 4.72 -6.94 15.84
CA ASN A 191 5.79 -7.70 16.47
C ASN A 191 7.07 -7.62 15.63
N ALA A 192 6.97 -7.82 14.32
CA ALA A 192 8.11 -7.74 13.42
C ALA A 192 8.73 -6.33 13.36
N LEU A 193 7.90 -5.27 13.34
CA LEU A 193 8.37 -3.88 13.44
C LEU A 193 9.17 -3.64 14.72
N ASN A 194 8.64 -4.11 15.86
CA ASN A 194 9.31 -3.99 17.14
C ASN A 194 10.64 -4.75 17.17
N SER A 195 10.70 -5.96 16.63
CA SER A 195 11.94 -6.74 16.49
C SER A 195 12.99 -5.98 15.67
N VAL A 196 12.59 -5.33 14.57
CA VAL A 196 13.51 -4.50 13.76
C VAL A 196 14.00 -3.30 14.57
N LEU A 197 13.11 -2.58 15.27
CA LEU A 197 13.49 -1.41 16.07
C LEU A 197 14.42 -1.76 17.24
N GLN A 198 14.36 -2.97 17.78
CA GLN A 198 15.30 -3.46 18.81
C GLN A 198 16.73 -3.62 18.30
N THR A 199 16.94 -3.70 16.99
CA THR A 199 18.30 -3.75 16.40
C THR A 199 19.00 -2.39 16.39
N VAL A 200 18.26 -1.31 16.66
CA VAL A 200 18.74 0.08 16.60
C VAL A 200 19.39 0.44 17.93
N PRO A 201 20.53 1.17 17.93
CA PRO A 201 21.14 1.68 19.16
C PRO A 201 20.15 2.53 19.97
N GLU A 202 20.16 2.36 21.29
CA GLU A 202 19.18 2.98 22.20
C GLU A 202 19.13 4.52 22.06
N GLU A 203 20.29 5.17 21.91
CA GLU A 203 20.38 6.62 21.74
C GLU A 203 19.66 7.12 20.47
N VAL A 204 19.83 6.39 19.37
CA VAL A 204 19.19 6.69 18.08
C VAL A 204 17.69 6.44 18.17
N LEU A 205 17.29 5.35 18.83
CA LEU A 205 15.88 5.02 19.05
C LEU A 205 15.19 6.08 19.92
N LYS A 206 15.85 6.55 20.99
CA LYS A 206 15.32 7.61 21.86
C LYS A 206 15.12 8.92 21.11
N LYS A 207 16.11 9.32 20.30
CA LYS A 207 16.01 10.50 19.42
C LYS A 207 14.87 10.35 18.40
N GLY A 208 14.75 9.18 17.76
CA GLY A 208 13.68 8.89 16.82
C GLY A 208 12.29 8.95 17.46
N LYS A 209 12.15 8.46 18.69
CA LYS A 209 10.91 8.58 19.49
C LYS A 209 10.56 10.04 19.79
N ALA A 210 11.53 10.87 20.15
CA ALA A 210 11.31 12.29 20.39
C ALA A 210 10.81 13.01 19.13
N MET A 211 11.46 12.77 17.98
CA MET A 211 11.04 13.32 16.68
C MET A 211 9.65 12.85 16.25
N ALA A 212 9.34 11.56 16.44
CA ALA A 212 8.01 11.04 16.15
C ALA A 212 6.94 11.66 17.07
N ASN A 213 7.26 11.89 18.34
CA ASN A 213 6.33 12.52 19.28
C ASN A 213 6.04 13.98 18.93
N GLU A 214 7.04 14.73 18.47
CA GLU A 214 6.88 16.10 17.98
C GLU A 214 5.94 16.15 16.76
N TYR A 215 6.03 15.17 15.86
CA TYR A 215 5.10 15.06 14.72
C TYR A 215 3.65 14.82 15.15
N ILE A 216 3.43 14.03 16.21
CA ILE A 216 2.09 13.70 16.73
C ILE A 216 1.52 14.88 17.53
N ASN A 217 2.37 15.57 18.27
CA ASN A 217 2.01 16.66 19.18
C ASN A 217 2.77 17.95 18.82
N PRO A 218 2.51 18.57 17.65
CA PRO A 218 3.27 19.73 17.17
C PRO A 218 3.03 21.04 17.97
N GLY A 219 2.34 20.98 19.11
CA GLY A 219 1.83 22.18 19.81
C GLY A 219 1.95 22.18 21.34
N ASN A 220 2.64 21.22 21.97
CA ASN A 220 2.82 21.27 23.43
C ASN A 220 3.89 22.27 23.91
N ASP A 221 4.75 22.75 23.00
CA ASP A 221 5.73 23.82 23.27
C ASP A 221 5.35 25.18 22.65
N LEU A 222 4.22 25.23 21.91
CA LEU A 222 3.65 26.45 21.36
C LEU A 222 2.32 26.71 22.05
N ALA A 223 2.38 27.21 23.29
CA ALA A 223 1.27 27.99 23.81
C ALA A 223 0.87 29.05 22.75
N PRO A 224 -0.43 29.34 22.50
CA PRO A 224 -0.90 30.25 21.45
C PRO A 224 -0.43 31.72 21.56
N GLN A 225 0.56 32.04 22.38
CA GLN A 225 0.94 33.41 22.68
C GLN A 225 1.86 34.06 21.65
N ASP A 226 2.46 33.31 20.72
CA ASP A 226 3.46 33.86 19.79
C ASP A 226 3.24 33.52 18.31
N LEU A 227 1.98 33.55 17.86
CA LEU A 227 1.69 33.54 16.43
C LEU A 227 2.09 34.88 15.79
N ASP A 228 2.94 34.80 14.76
CA ASP A 228 3.34 35.90 13.87
C ASP A 228 2.12 36.76 13.49
N PRO A 229 2.17 38.10 13.64
CA PRO A 229 1.08 39.00 13.27
C PRO A 229 0.57 38.81 11.84
N GLU A 230 1.36 38.25 10.92
CA GLU A 230 0.93 37.96 9.56
C GLU A 230 -0.07 36.78 9.46
N LEU A 231 0.09 35.73 10.28
CA LEU A 231 -0.84 34.59 10.33
C LEU A 231 -2.19 34.98 10.93
N LYS A 232 -2.20 35.86 11.93
CA LYS A 232 -3.44 36.40 12.53
C LYS A 232 -4.26 37.21 11.53
N LYS A 233 -3.61 37.89 10.58
CA LYS A 233 -4.29 38.62 9.51
C LYS A 233 -4.97 37.66 8.52
N LEU A 234 -4.38 36.50 8.27
CA LEU A 234 -4.95 35.50 7.36
C LEU A 234 -6.14 34.77 7.99
N GLU A 235 -6.09 34.48 9.29
CA GLU A 235 -7.24 33.90 10.02
C GLU A 235 -8.44 34.85 10.05
N ALA A 236 -8.21 36.16 10.11
CA ALA A 236 -9.27 37.18 10.09
C ALA A 236 -9.95 37.37 8.71
N ILE A 237 -9.41 36.76 7.64
CA ILE A 237 -9.93 36.88 6.27
C ILE A 237 -10.78 35.66 5.87
N LEU A 238 -10.71 34.56 6.62
CA LEU A 238 -11.54 33.36 6.44
C LEU A 238 -12.85 33.45 7.22
#